data_AF-A0A354GKA1-F1
#
_entry.id   AF-A0A354GKA1-F1
#
_cell.length_a   1.000
_cell.length_b   1.000
_cell.length_c   1.000
_cell.angle_alpha   90.00
_cell.angle_beta   90.00
_cell.angle_gamma   90.00
#
_symmetry.space_group_name_H-M   'P 1'
#
loop_
_entity.id
_entity.type
_entity.pdbx_description
1 polymer ?
#
loop_
_entity_poly.entity_id
_entity_poly.type
_entity_poly.pdbx_seq_one_letter_code
_entity_poly.pdbx_strand_id
1 'polypeptide(L)'
;MNEADFWARLEYRVCREFAGMPETHLRHLWCDGFIPEQYLLGDQAPRISGRAWICNGRRQAEWEFTLLLPRPVNSRDEIEWSSLLPPENMTRWLSLDQAGKRIDIEPAAAVPDLA
;
A
#
# COMPACT_ATOMS: atom_id res chain seq x y z
N MET A 1 9.18 -10.24 10.16
CA MET A 1 8.42 -8.97 10.32
C MET A 1 7.02 -9.36 10.72
N ASN A 2 6.44 -8.77 11.76
CA ASN A 2 5.04 -9.02 12.09
C ASN A 2 4.13 -8.03 11.36
N GLU A 3 2.83 -8.20 11.51
CA GLU A 3 1.82 -7.36 10.87
C GLU A 3 1.92 -5.87 11.28
N ALA A 4 2.07 -5.57 12.57
CA ALA A 4 2.15 -4.20 13.05
C ALA A 4 3.39 -3.47 12.49
N ASP A 5 4.54 -4.15 12.47
CA ASP A 5 5.77 -3.64 11.86
C ASP A 5 5.59 -3.39 10.37
N PHE A 6 4.85 -4.26 9.68
CA PHE A 6 4.59 -4.14 8.25
C PHE A 6 3.78 -2.89 7.92
N TRP A 7 2.66 -2.65 8.60
CA TRP A 7 1.81 -1.49 8.33
C TRP A 7 2.55 -0.16 8.56
N ALA A 8 3.33 -0.07 9.64
CA ALA A 8 4.17 1.10 9.90
C ALA A 8 5.23 1.32 8.81
N ARG A 9 5.85 0.26 8.30
CA ARG A 9 6.84 0.36 7.22
C ARG A 9 6.19 0.69 5.87
N LEU A 10 5.01 0.15 5.61
CA LEU A 10 4.25 0.41 4.39
C LEU A 10 3.85 1.88 4.29
N GLU A 11 3.48 2.51 5.40
CA GLU A 11 3.23 3.95 5.48
C GLU A 11 4.42 4.76 4.92
N TYR A 12 5.61 4.57 5.49
CA TYR A 12 6.81 5.23 5.00
C TYR A 12 7.10 4.91 3.53
N ARG A 13 6.87 3.66 3.12
CA ARG A 13 7.15 3.21 1.76
C ARG A 13 6.21 3.85 0.73
N VAL A 14 4.94 4.05 1.07
CA VAL A 14 3.97 4.80 0.25
C VAL A 14 4.37 6.28 0.17
N CYS A 15 4.81 6.89 1.27
CA CYS A 15 5.34 8.26 1.23
C CYS A 15 6.53 8.41 0.27
N ARG A 16 7.44 7.43 0.25
CA ARG A 16 8.55 7.39 -0.71
C ARG A 16 8.08 7.25 -2.14
N GLU A 17 7.10 6.39 -2.38
CA GLU A 17 6.52 6.20 -3.71
C GLU A 17 5.90 7.49 -4.24
N PHE A 18 5.12 8.19 -3.41
CA PHE A 18 4.57 9.51 -3.77
C PHE A 18 5.65 10.51 -4.13
N ALA A 19 6.69 10.62 -3.32
CA ALA A 19 7.81 11.54 -3.60
C ALA A 19 8.50 11.25 -4.94
N GLY A 20 8.50 9.99 -5.39
CA GLY A 20 9.06 9.54 -6.67
C GLY A 20 8.14 9.71 -7.89
N MET A 21 6.84 9.99 -7.71
CA MET A 21 5.89 10.09 -8.83
C MET A 21 6.25 11.21 -9.81
N PRO A 22 6.02 11.08 -11.13
CA PRO A 22 6.30 12.15 -12.09
C PRO A 22 5.38 13.37 -11.91
N GLU A 23 4.15 13.18 -11.45
CA GLU A 23 3.18 14.25 -11.26
C GLU A 23 3.43 15.05 -9.97
N THR A 24 3.74 16.34 -10.12
CA THR A 24 4.06 17.23 -8.98
C THR A 24 3.01 17.23 -7.87
N HIS A 25 1.72 17.19 -8.22
CA HIS A 25 0.65 17.20 -7.23
C HIS A 25 0.60 15.92 -6.38
N LEU A 26 1.05 14.78 -6.91
CA LEU A 26 1.16 13.52 -6.17
C LEU A 26 2.36 13.50 -5.24
N ARG A 27 3.46 14.17 -5.58
CA ARG A 27 4.67 14.27 -4.72
C ARG A 27 4.43 14.96 -3.38
N HIS A 28 3.35 15.73 -3.29
CA HIS A 28 2.94 16.40 -2.05
C HIS A 28 2.02 15.54 -1.18
N LEU A 29 1.67 14.33 -1.63
CA LEU A 29 0.93 13.39 -0.84
C LEU A 29 1.84 12.64 0.13
N TRP A 30 1.31 12.27 1.28
CA TRP A 30 1.91 11.29 2.18
C TRP A 30 0.84 10.45 2.87
N CYS A 31 1.22 9.26 3.31
CA CYS A 31 0.40 8.38 4.11
C CYS A 31 0.69 8.61 5.60
N ASP A 32 -0.35 8.57 6.42
CA ASP A 32 -0.30 8.73 7.88
C ASP A 32 -1.08 7.58 8.53
N GLY A 33 -0.75 6.36 8.10
CA GLY A 33 -1.22 5.12 8.70
C GLY A 33 -2.28 4.38 7.89
N PHE A 34 -2.40 3.10 8.26
CA PHE A 34 -3.34 2.12 7.74
C PHE A 34 -4.11 1.49 8.91
N ILE A 35 -5.40 1.26 8.70
CA ILE A 35 -6.23 0.41 9.56
C ILE A 35 -6.82 -0.70 8.69
N PRO A 36 -6.27 -1.92 8.74
CA PRO A 36 -6.85 -3.05 8.02
C PRO A 36 -8.15 -3.50 8.70
N GLU A 37 -9.17 -3.80 7.89
CA GLU A 37 -10.52 -4.10 8.39
C GLU A 37 -11.01 -5.47 7.92
N GLN A 38 -10.76 -5.82 6.65
CA GLN A 38 -11.22 -7.07 6.04
C GLN A 38 -10.07 -7.85 5.41
N TYR A 39 -10.11 -9.17 5.58
CA TYR A 39 -9.07 -10.10 5.14
C TYR A 39 -9.77 -11.20 4.34
N LEU A 40 -9.62 -11.13 3.03
CA LEU A 40 -10.19 -12.08 2.08
C LEU A 40 -9.05 -12.94 1.56
N LEU A 41 -8.64 -13.94 2.35
CA LEU A 41 -7.36 -14.64 2.18
C LEU A 41 -7.44 -15.89 1.28
N GLY A 42 -8.60 -16.54 1.25
CA GLY A 42 -8.83 -17.78 0.49
C GLY A 42 -9.45 -17.58 -0.90
N ASP A 43 -9.69 -16.34 -1.31
CA ASP A 43 -10.31 -16.01 -2.60
C ASP A 43 -9.35 -16.22 -3.78
N GLN A 44 -9.91 -16.28 -5.00
CA GLN A 44 -9.12 -16.26 -6.24
C GLN A 44 -8.25 -14.98 -6.38
N ALA A 45 -8.69 -13.89 -5.76
CA ALA A 45 -7.97 -12.62 -5.67
C ALA A 45 -7.80 -12.23 -4.19
N PRO A 46 -6.83 -12.86 -3.49
CA PRO A 46 -6.66 -12.71 -2.07
C PRO A 46 -6.17 -11.31 -1.72
N ARG A 47 -6.78 -10.67 -0.72
CA ARG A 47 -6.53 -9.26 -0.41
C ARG A 47 -6.87 -8.89 1.02
N ILE A 48 -6.29 -7.78 1.46
CA ILE A 48 -6.64 -7.10 2.70
C ILE A 48 -7.17 -5.72 2.32
N SER A 49 -8.29 -5.31 2.89
CA SER A 49 -8.84 -3.96 2.67
C SER A 49 -9.12 -3.24 3.97
N GLY A 50 -9.16 -1.92 3.91
CA GLY A 50 -9.45 -1.07 5.06
C GLY A 50 -9.31 0.40 4.74
N ARG A 51 -8.91 1.19 5.74
CA ARG A 51 -8.77 2.65 5.62
C ARG A 51 -7.31 3.07 5.70
N ALA A 52 -6.95 4.07 4.91
CA ALA A 52 -5.66 4.73 4.94
C ALA A 52 -5.87 6.24 5.06
N TRP A 53 -4.98 6.93 5.76
CA TRP A 53 -5.04 8.39 5.87
C TRP A 53 -4.03 9.01 4.91
N ILE A 54 -4.55 9.71 3.90
CA ILE A 54 -3.72 10.40 2.91
C ILE A 54 -3.79 11.89 3.15
N CYS A 55 -2.62 12.50 3.25
CA CYS A 55 -2.42 13.91 3.52
C CYS A 55 -1.89 14.62 2.27
N ASN A 56 -2.22 15.89 2.10
CA ASN A 56 -1.73 16.72 0.99
C ASN A 56 -1.05 18.02 1.46
N GLY A 57 -0.35 17.97 2.60
CA GLY A 57 0.20 19.17 3.25
C GLY A 57 -0.67 19.69 4.39
N ARG A 58 -1.87 20.19 4.05
CA ARG A 58 -2.76 20.89 4.99
C ARG A 58 -3.99 20.12 5.41
N ARG A 59 -4.39 19.11 4.62
CA ARG A 59 -5.58 18.31 4.88
C ARG A 59 -5.18 16.85 4.90
N GLN A 60 -5.83 16.14 5.80
CA GLN A 60 -5.86 14.69 5.85
C GLN A 60 -7.24 14.23 5.40
N ALA A 61 -7.29 13.16 4.63
CA ALA A 61 -8.53 12.53 4.23
C ALA A 61 -8.40 11.01 4.40
N GLU A 62 -9.50 10.41 4.79
CA GLU A 62 -9.63 8.96 4.87
C GLU A 62 -9.92 8.40 3.48
N TRP A 63 -9.13 7.41 3.08
CA TRP A 63 -9.16 6.73 1.78
C TRP A 63 -9.39 5.24 2.02
N GLU A 64 -9.97 4.56 1.04
CA GLU A 64 -9.96 3.11 1.02
C GLU A 64 -8.60 2.60 0.54
N PHE A 65 -8.13 1.50 1.11
CA PHE A 65 -7.01 0.77 0.52
C PHE A 65 -7.36 -0.69 0.24
N THR A 66 -6.68 -1.23 -0.77
CA THR A 66 -6.59 -2.67 -1.01
C THR A 66 -5.13 -3.07 -1.10
N LEU A 67 -4.70 -4.05 -0.30
CA LEU A 67 -3.43 -4.75 -0.44
C LEU A 67 -3.68 -6.10 -1.09
N LEU A 68 -3.20 -6.30 -2.31
CA LEU A 68 -3.28 -7.56 -3.03
C LEU A 68 -2.19 -8.51 -2.55
N LEU A 69 -2.60 -9.73 -2.21
CA LEU A 69 -1.67 -10.79 -1.83
C LEU A 69 -1.26 -11.57 -3.09
N PRO A 70 0.01 -11.96 -3.24
CA PRO A 70 0.50 -12.66 -4.42
C PRO A 70 -0.03 -14.09 -4.53
N ARG A 71 -0.53 -14.67 -3.43
CA ARG A 71 -1.09 -16.01 -3.37
C ARG A 71 -2.13 -16.12 -2.26
N PRO A 72 -3.10 -17.05 -2.38
CA PRO A 72 -4.03 -17.34 -1.29
C PRO A 72 -3.30 -17.91 -0.08
N VAL A 73 -3.84 -17.63 1.10
CA VAL A 73 -3.37 -18.19 2.39
C VAL A 73 -4.59 -18.55 3.24
N ASN A 74 -4.44 -19.53 4.13
CA ASN A 74 -5.58 -20.02 4.91
C ASN A 74 -5.83 -19.17 6.16
N SER A 75 -4.84 -18.41 6.63
CA SER A 75 -4.91 -17.61 7.84
C SER A 75 -3.97 -16.40 7.77
N ARG A 76 -4.15 -15.46 8.71
CA ARG A 76 -3.25 -14.30 8.84
C ARG A 76 -1.83 -14.68 9.22
N ASP A 77 -1.66 -15.78 9.96
CA ASP A 77 -0.36 -16.24 10.44
C ASP A 77 0.51 -16.82 9.31
N GLU A 78 -0.10 -17.23 8.20
CA GLU A 78 0.59 -17.71 7.00
C GLU A 78 1.08 -16.57 6.08
N ILE A 79 0.76 -15.31 6.41
CA ILE A 79 1.17 -14.15 5.61
C ILE A 79 2.66 -13.86 5.86
N GLU A 80 3.45 -13.99 4.82
CA GLU A 80 4.86 -13.60 4.80
C GLU A 80 4.99 -12.07 4.66
N TRP A 81 4.69 -11.32 5.72
CA TRP A 81 4.60 -9.85 5.73
C TRP A 81 5.82 -9.15 5.13
N SER A 82 7.03 -9.65 5.36
CA SER A 82 8.26 -9.06 4.80
C SER A 82 8.34 -9.17 3.28
N SER A 83 7.68 -10.15 2.67
CA SER A 83 7.64 -10.33 1.22
C SER A 83 6.68 -9.35 0.53
N LEU A 84 5.74 -8.78 1.28
CA LEU A 84 4.74 -7.85 0.76
C LEU A 84 5.23 -6.39 0.73
N LEU A 85 6.32 -6.07 1.43
CA LEU A 85 6.86 -4.72 1.46
C LEU A 85 7.79 -4.50 0.25
N PRO A 86 7.45 -3.64 -0.72
CA PRO A 86 8.30 -3.42 -1.88
C PRO A 86 9.64 -2.79 -1.48
N PRO A 87 10.79 -3.30 -1.96
CA PRO A 87 12.09 -2.68 -1.75
C PRO A 87 12.13 -1.20 -2.19
N GLU A 88 13.08 -0.43 -1.64
CA GLU A 88 13.25 1.00 -1.93
C GLU A 88 13.57 1.28 -3.41
N ASN A 89 14.19 0.34 -4.12
CA ASN A 89 14.58 0.46 -5.52
C ASN A 89 13.52 -0.08 -6.50
N MET A 90 12.27 -0.21 -6.06
CA MET A 90 11.15 -0.70 -6.87
C MET A 90 10.07 0.39 -7.00
N THR A 91 9.23 0.32 -8.01
CA THR A 91 8.12 1.27 -8.23
C THR A 91 6.95 0.57 -8.94
N ARG A 92 5.86 1.28 -9.25
CA ARG A 92 4.64 0.81 -9.96
C ARG A 92 3.80 -0.23 -9.24
N TRP A 93 4.05 -0.43 -7.95
CA TRP A 93 3.24 -1.29 -7.09
C TRP A 93 2.07 -0.54 -6.44
N LEU A 94 1.97 0.78 -6.62
CA LEU A 94 0.92 1.63 -6.05
C LEU A 94 0.08 2.26 -7.17
N SER A 95 -1.23 2.06 -7.12
CA SER A 95 -2.22 2.71 -7.99
C SER A 95 -3.10 3.65 -7.17
N LEU A 96 -3.54 4.75 -7.79
CA LEU A 96 -4.29 5.81 -7.12
C LEU A 96 -5.54 6.21 -7.89
N ASP A 97 -6.67 6.26 -7.18
CA ASP A 97 -7.87 6.98 -7.60
C ASP A 97 -8.13 8.13 -6.63
N GLN A 98 -7.70 9.34 -7.00
CA GLN A 98 -7.90 10.55 -6.20
C GLN A 98 -9.39 10.94 -6.09
N ALA A 99 -10.19 10.68 -7.13
CA ALA A 99 -11.59 11.08 -7.15
C ALA A 99 -12.43 10.16 -6.24
N GLY A 100 -12.19 8.84 -6.33
CA GLY A 100 -12.79 7.83 -5.46
C GLY A 100 -12.15 7.72 -4.08
N LYS A 101 -11.00 8.38 -3.85
CA LYS A 101 -10.18 8.26 -2.62
C LYS A 101 -9.83 6.80 -2.32
N ARG A 102 -9.20 6.14 -3.29
CA ARG A 102 -8.72 4.77 -3.16
C ARG A 102 -7.25 4.66 -3.53
N ILE A 103 -6.53 3.81 -2.81
CA ILE A 103 -5.22 3.30 -3.23
C ILE A 103 -5.26 1.78 -3.33
N ASP A 104 -4.63 1.24 -4.37
CA ASP A 104 -4.41 -0.20 -4.51
C ASP A 104 -2.91 -0.48 -4.47
N ILE A 105 -2.54 -1.48 -3.67
CA ILE A 105 -1.17 -1.85 -3.35
C ILE A 105 -0.96 -3.27 -3.88
N GLU A 106 -0.14 -3.40 -4.91
CA GLU A 106 0.14 -4.65 -5.60
C GLU A 106 1.66 -4.91 -5.63
N PRO A 107 2.21 -5.52 -4.57
CA PRO A 107 3.65 -5.80 -4.49
C PRO A 107 4.17 -6.67 -5.64
N ALA A 108 3.32 -7.54 -6.21
CA ALA A 108 3.66 -8.38 -7.34
C ALA A 108 3.85 -7.61 -8.66
N ALA A 109 3.28 -6.40 -8.78
CA ALA A 109 3.44 -5.52 -9.92
C ALA A 109 4.72 -4.65 -9.83
N ALA A 110 5.45 -4.72 -8.72
CA ALA A 110 6.66 -3.94 -8.50
C ALA A 110 7.73 -4.22 -9.56
N VAL A 111 8.31 -3.17 -10.14
CA VAL A 111 9.43 -3.26 -11.09
C VAL A 111 10.61 -2.41 -10.62
N PRO A 112 11.85 -2.72 -11.04
CA PRO A 112 13.00 -1.90 -10.71
C PRO A 112 12.79 -0.44 -11.13
N ASP A 113 13.09 0.47 -10.21
CA ASP A 113 13.10 1.89 -10.49
C ASP A 113 14.36 2.24 -11.29
N LEU A 114 14.16 2.63 -12.55
CA LEU A 114 15.22 3.03 -13.47
C LEU A 114 15.51 4.52 -13.23
N ALA A 115 15.96 4.86 -12.02
CA ALA A 115 16.40 6.19 -11.65
C ALA A 115 17.57 6.67 -12.53
#